data_AF-A0AAD7ADI7-F1
#
_entry.id   AF-A0AAD7ADI7-F1
#
_cell.length_a   1.000
_cell.length_b   1.000
_cell.length_c   1.000
_cell.angle_alpha   90.00
_cell.angle_beta   90.00
_cell.angle_gamma   90.00
#
_symmetry.space_group_name_H-M   'P 1'
#
loop_
_entity.id
_entity.type
_entity.pdbx_description
1 polymer ?
#
loop_
_entity_poly.entity_id
_entity_poly.type
_entity_poly.pdbx_seq_one_letter_code
_entity_poly.pdbx_strand_id
1 'polypeptide(L)'
;MSLRRLSNASRTLSANSLKERLSKLTTTPLVPVATALQANIDFVPARIPRKRRLQMLAVALWSVGIILATVMFLLLCSYPPLWPFLGMYQIWALWIDKSPEHGGRTSPWFRSIKFWTYFADYYPASFLKEADLPADRPYLFGYHPHGIIGMGAVATFATEATGFSAAFPGIKPHLLTLASNFKIPFYRDVILAMGICSVSKKSCSNILQGGPGSAITIVVGGAAESLNAQPGTADLTLRRRLGFIKLAIRHGADLVPVFSFGENDIYEQMPNKRGTTVYKLQEKFKAVFGFTLPLFHGRGLLNYNLGLMPYRRQIVAVIGRPIHVTQTENPSLEEVMRMQKLYIEELERIWNTYKDVFAKARTRELSIIA
;
A
#
# COMPACT_ATOMS: atom_id res chain seq x y z
N MET A 1 38.15 50.99 -8.14
CA MET A 1 37.38 51.29 -6.91
C MET A 1 35.91 51.24 -7.31
N SER A 2 35.04 50.33 -6.86
CA SER A 2 34.85 49.76 -5.53
C SER A 2 34.17 48.38 -5.65
N LEU A 3 34.72 47.39 -4.95
CA LEU A 3 34.20 46.01 -4.84
C LEU A 3 33.05 45.96 -3.83
N ARG A 4 31.85 45.51 -4.23
CA ARG A 4 30.80 45.11 -3.28
C ARG A 4 31.02 43.65 -2.86
N ARG A 5 31.53 43.46 -1.63
CA ARG A 5 31.59 42.18 -0.92
C ARG A 5 30.18 41.72 -0.54
N LEU A 6 29.81 40.51 -0.93
CA LEU A 6 28.68 39.76 -0.35
C LEU A 6 29.10 39.25 1.03
N SER A 7 28.34 39.61 2.08
CA SER A 7 28.57 39.12 3.44
C SER A 7 27.88 37.77 3.65
N ASN A 8 28.67 36.77 4.02
CA ASN A 8 28.20 35.49 4.56
C ASN A 8 27.69 35.72 5.99
N ALA A 9 26.37 35.85 6.16
CA ALA A 9 25.75 35.79 7.48
C ALA A 9 25.40 34.33 7.81
N SER A 10 26.33 33.63 8.44
CA SER A 10 26.07 32.40 9.18
C SER A 10 24.99 32.66 10.23
N ARG A 11 23.81 32.06 10.07
CA ARG A 11 22.76 32.07 11.11
C ARG A 11 23.07 30.97 12.12
N THR A 12 23.93 31.28 13.08
CA THR A 12 24.05 30.49 14.31
C THR A 12 22.78 30.68 15.14
N LEU A 13 21.96 29.62 15.26
CA LEU A 13 20.84 29.58 16.19
C LEU A 13 21.39 29.56 17.62
N SER A 14 21.24 30.66 18.36
CA SER A 14 21.61 30.68 19.78
C SER A 14 20.66 29.79 20.59
N ALA A 15 21.18 29.12 21.62
CA ALA A 15 20.40 28.25 22.51
C ALA A 15 19.19 28.96 23.15
N ASN A 16 19.26 30.29 23.31
CA ASN A 16 18.16 31.10 23.83
C ASN A 16 16.97 31.20 22.85
N SER A 17 17.24 31.30 21.54
CA SER A 17 16.20 31.26 20.49
C SER A 17 15.47 29.92 20.44
N LEU A 18 16.18 28.82 20.73
CA LEU A 18 15.61 27.48 20.80
C LEU A 18 14.75 27.30 22.05
N LYS A 19 15.21 27.79 23.21
CA LYS A 19 14.48 27.75 24.47
C LYS A 19 13.17 28.57 24.41
N GLU A 20 13.20 29.73 23.76
CA GLU A 20 12.04 30.60 23.57
C GLU A 20 11.02 30.02 22.56
N ARG A 21 11.49 29.27 21.55
CA ARG A 21 10.63 28.51 20.64
C ARG A 21 10.00 27.29 21.31
N LEU A 22 10.73 26.63 22.22
CA LEU A 22 10.25 25.50 23.01
C LEU A 22 9.24 25.94 24.08
N SER A 23 9.42 27.11 24.71
CA SER A 23 8.45 27.65 25.68
C SER A 23 7.13 28.09 25.03
N LYS A 24 7.16 28.53 23.77
CA LYS A 24 5.96 28.80 22.97
C LYS A 24 5.23 27.53 22.50
N LEU A 25 5.89 26.36 22.51
CA LEU A 25 5.25 25.06 22.23
C LEU A 25 4.48 24.53 23.43
N THR A 26 4.83 24.94 24.65
CA THR A 26 4.20 24.48 25.90
C THR A 26 2.92 25.22 26.29
N THR A 27 2.54 26.31 25.61
CA THR A 27 1.41 27.16 26.00
C THR A 27 0.16 27.01 25.13
N THR A 28 0.16 26.12 24.12
CA THR A 28 -1.10 25.81 23.42
C THR A 28 -1.83 24.72 24.19
N PRO A 29 -2.98 24.99 24.83
CA PRO A 29 -3.72 23.95 25.52
C PRO A 29 -4.10 22.87 24.51
N LEU A 30 -3.65 21.64 24.79
CA LEU A 30 -3.97 20.47 24.01
C LEU A 30 -5.47 20.21 24.16
N VAL A 31 -6.23 20.27 23.08
CA VAL A 31 -7.60 19.76 23.08
C VAL A 31 -7.52 18.24 23.04
N PRO A 32 -7.93 17.51 24.10
CA PRO A 32 -7.97 16.07 24.07
C PRO A 32 -8.98 15.63 23.03
N VAL A 33 -8.68 14.56 22.28
CA VAL A 33 -9.66 13.85 21.44
C VAL A 33 -10.59 13.04 22.36
N ALA A 34 -11.19 13.68 23.36
CA ALA A 34 -12.06 13.00 24.34
C ALA A 34 -13.45 12.74 23.76
N THR A 35 -13.89 13.53 22.78
CA THR A 35 -15.25 13.45 22.21
C THR A 35 -15.40 12.49 21.03
N ALA A 36 -14.32 11.92 20.48
CA ALA A 36 -14.40 10.94 19.38
C ALA A 36 -14.28 9.48 19.84
N LEU A 37 -13.98 9.23 21.13
CA LEU A 37 -13.76 7.91 21.70
C LEU A 37 -14.77 7.57 22.81
N GLN A 38 -16.00 8.12 22.75
CA GLN A 38 -17.12 7.53 23.48
C GLN A 38 -17.56 6.25 22.77
N ALA A 39 -16.74 5.20 22.89
CA ALA A 39 -17.09 3.87 22.42
C ALA A 39 -17.38 3.00 23.64
N ASN A 40 -18.65 2.63 23.81
CA ASN A 40 -18.97 1.39 24.53
C ASN A 40 -18.08 0.28 23.92
N ILE A 41 -17.21 -0.31 24.73
CA ILE A 41 -16.30 -1.36 24.27
C ILE A 41 -17.12 -2.64 24.11
N ASP A 42 -17.55 -2.91 22.88
CA ASP A 42 -18.22 -4.16 22.57
C ASP A 42 -17.18 -5.28 22.52
N PHE A 43 -17.15 -6.10 23.57
CA PHE A 43 -16.28 -7.27 23.64
C PHE A 43 -16.77 -8.38 22.70
N VAL A 44 -15.82 -9.15 22.18
CA VAL A 44 -16.14 -10.28 21.32
C VAL A 44 -16.75 -11.42 22.15
N PRO A 45 -17.84 -12.07 21.71
CA PRO A 45 -18.44 -13.18 22.44
C PRO A 45 -17.44 -14.30 22.70
N ALA A 46 -17.47 -14.90 23.90
CA ALA A 46 -16.52 -15.96 24.29
C ALA A 46 -16.55 -17.19 23.35
N ARG A 47 -17.68 -17.45 22.67
CA ARG A 47 -17.88 -18.60 21.77
C ARG A 47 -17.81 -18.20 20.30
N ILE A 48 -16.61 -17.90 19.82
CA ILE A 48 -16.34 -17.70 18.39
C ILE A 48 -15.95 -19.03 17.73
N PRO A 49 -16.49 -19.38 16.54
CA PRO A 49 -16.04 -20.53 15.76
C PRO A 49 -14.53 -20.53 15.51
N ARG A 50 -13.88 -21.71 15.54
CA ARG A 50 -12.42 -21.85 15.33
C ARG A 50 -11.93 -21.19 14.04
N LYS A 51 -12.68 -21.34 12.94
CA LYS A 51 -12.37 -20.72 11.65
C LYS A 51 -12.22 -19.19 11.77
N ARG A 52 -13.12 -18.52 12.46
CA ARG A 52 -13.06 -17.06 12.67
C ARG A 52 -11.87 -16.63 13.53
N ARG A 53 -11.45 -17.45 14.50
CA ARG A 53 -10.24 -17.19 15.29
C ARG A 53 -8.97 -17.28 14.44
N LEU A 54 -8.89 -18.29 13.57
CA LEU A 54 -7.76 -18.45 12.64
C LEU A 54 -7.68 -17.29 11.62
N GLN A 55 -8.83 -16.82 11.12
CA GLN A 55 -8.90 -15.61 10.28
C GLN A 55 -8.38 -14.36 11.00
N MET A 56 -8.83 -14.14 12.26
CA MET A 56 -8.34 -13.03 13.07
C MET A 56 -6.84 -13.15 13.35
N LEU A 57 -6.36 -14.35 13.67
CA LEU A 57 -4.94 -14.60 13.92
C LEU A 57 -4.10 -14.33 12.67
N ALA A 58 -4.55 -14.78 11.50
CA ALA A 58 -3.82 -14.55 10.24
C ALA A 58 -3.67 -13.06 9.93
N VAL A 59 -4.76 -12.30 10.02
CA VAL A 59 -4.71 -10.84 9.80
C VAL A 59 -3.89 -10.15 10.89
N ALA A 60 -3.99 -10.57 12.15
CA ALA A 60 -3.20 -9.99 13.23
C ALA A 60 -1.70 -10.19 13.03
N LEU A 61 -1.28 -11.43 12.77
CA LEU A 61 0.13 -11.76 12.50
C LEU A 61 0.66 -10.99 11.30
N TRP A 62 -0.15 -10.81 10.26
CA TRP A 62 0.22 -9.99 9.11
C TRP A 62 0.36 -8.50 9.49
N SER A 63 -0.64 -7.92 10.16
CA SER A 63 -0.65 -6.51 10.55
C SER A 63 0.52 -6.13 11.46
N VAL A 64 0.98 -7.04 12.33
CA VAL A 64 2.15 -6.81 13.19
C VAL A 64 3.45 -7.42 12.64
N GLY A 65 3.43 -8.02 11.44
CA GLY A 65 4.55 -8.80 10.91
C GLY A 65 5.87 -8.04 10.83
N ILE A 66 5.82 -6.76 10.44
CA ILE A 66 7.00 -5.87 10.43
C ILE A 66 7.58 -5.70 11.84
N ILE A 67 6.71 -5.48 12.83
CA ILE A 67 7.12 -5.28 14.22
C ILE A 67 7.71 -6.57 14.77
N LEU A 68 7.05 -7.71 14.54
CA LEU A 68 7.53 -9.02 14.97
C LEU A 68 8.91 -9.35 14.37
N ALA A 69 9.10 -9.11 13.07
CA ALA A 69 10.37 -9.32 12.40
C ALA A 69 11.49 -8.41 12.96
N THR A 70 11.16 -7.13 13.21
CA THR A 70 12.11 -6.16 13.78
C THR A 70 12.51 -6.54 15.20
N VAL A 71 11.54 -6.86 16.06
CA VAL A 71 11.79 -7.29 17.45
C VAL A 71 12.60 -8.57 17.46
N MET A 72 12.25 -9.55 16.64
CA MET A 72 13.01 -10.80 16.51
C MET A 72 14.47 -10.53 16.12
N PHE A 73 14.71 -9.67 15.13
CA PHE A 73 16.08 -9.32 14.73
C PHE A 73 16.86 -8.63 15.86
N LEU A 74 16.26 -7.69 16.58
CA LEU A 74 16.91 -7.02 17.71
C LEU A 74 17.21 -7.98 18.87
N LEU A 75 16.32 -8.94 19.14
CA LEU A 75 16.55 -10.00 20.13
C LEU A 75 17.69 -10.94 19.71
N LEU A 76 17.82 -11.27 18.43
CA LEU A 76 18.97 -12.06 17.95
C LEU A 76 20.27 -11.25 18.05
N CYS A 77 20.23 -9.95 17.80
CA CYS A 77 21.37 -9.05 17.99
C CYS A 77 21.81 -8.93 19.45
N SER A 78 20.92 -9.18 20.44
CA SER A 78 21.33 -9.18 21.85
C SER A 78 22.15 -10.40 22.27
N TYR A 79 22.36 -11.38 21.37
CA TYR A 79 23.18 -12.57 21.62
C TYR A 79 24.45 -12.57 20.74
N PRO A 80 25.61 -12.13 21.27
CA PRO A 80 26.85 -11.94 20.49
C PRO A 80 27.33 -13.13 19.66
N PRO A 81 27.18 -14.40 20.09
CA PRO A 81 27.58 -15.54 19.26
C PRO A 81 26.88 -15.63 17.90
N LEU A 82 25.72 -14.97 17.72
CA LEU A 82 25.03 -14.93 16.43
C LEU A 82 25.51 -13.82 15.48
N TRP A 83 26.32 -12.88 15.95
CA TRP A 83 26.71 -11.70 15.16
C TRP A 83 27.38 -12.03 13.82
N PRO A 84 28.28 -13.03 13.71
CA PRO A 84 28.84 -13.39 12.41
C PRO A 84 27.74 -13.76 11.38
N PHE A 85 26.74 -14.54 11.81
CA PHE A 85 25.64 -14.96 10.94
C PHE A 85 24.69 -13.80 10.59
N LEU A 86 24.35 -12.96 11.58
CA LEU A 86 23.50 -11.78 11.36
C LEU A 86 24.19 -10.75 10.45
N GLY A 87 25.49 -10.54 10.64
CA GLY A 87 26.33 -9.68 9.80
C GLY A 87 26.39 -10.19 8.36
N MET A 88 26.66 -11.49 8.16
CA MET A 88 26.64 -12.11 6.83
C MET A 88 25.26 -11.98 6.16
N TYR A 89 24.18 -12.27 6.88
CA TYR A 89 22.81 -12.09 6.38
C TYR A 89 22.54 -10.63 5.98
N GLN A 90 22.93 -9.66 6.81
CA GLN A 90 22.67 -8.26 6.55
C GLN A 90 23.47 -7.74 5.35
N ILE A 91 24.74 -8.15 5.22
CA ILE A 91 25.58 -7.83 4.06
C ILE A 91 24.95 -8.39 2.79
N TRP A 92 24.58 -9.68 2.82
CA TRP A 92 23.89 -10.31 1.71
C TRP A 92 22.59 -9.59 1.34
N ALA A 93 21.73 -9.33 2.33
CA ALA A 93 20.41 -8.73 2.11
C ALA A 93 20.45 -7.30 1.55
N LEU A 94 21.46 -6.49 1.92
CA LEU A 94 21.55 -5.08 1.50
C LEU A 94 22.40 -4.87 0.24
N TRP A 95 23.45 -5.68 0.05
CA TRP A 95 24.46 -5.41 -0.97
C TRP A 95 24.52 -6.46 -2.07
N ILE A 96 24.03 -7.68 -1.82
CA ILE A 96 24.14 -8.81 -2.78
C ILE A 96 22.78 -9.15 -3.37
N ASP A 97 21.74 -9.28 -2.54
CA ASP A 97 20.42 -9.74 -2.95
C ASP A 97 19.65 -8.66 -3.71
N LYS A 98 19.65 -8.77 -5.05
CA LYS A 98 18.93 -7.88 -5.97
C LYS A 98 17.49 -8.32 -6.25
N SER A 99 17.01 -9.39 -5.61
CA SER A 99 15.66 -9.93 -5.83
C SER A 99 14.53 -8.90 -5.74
N PRO A 100 14.54 -7.91 -4.80
CA PRO A 100 13.50 -6.89 -4.74
C PRO A 100 13.28 -6.09 -6.04
N GLU A 101 14.29 -6.04 -6.92
CA GLU A 101 14.24 -5.32 -8.19
C GLU A 101 14.21 -6.23 -9.43
N HIS A 102 14.13 -7.55 -9.26
CA HIS A 102 14.22 -8.52 -10.38
C HIS A 102 13.18 -9.64 -10.26
N GLY A 103 11.96 -9.34 -9.83
CA GLY A 103 10.85 -10.31 -9.76
C GLY A 103 10.77 -11.12 -8.45
N GLY A 104 11.51 -10.71 -7.42
CA GLY A 104 11.38 -11.26 -6.07
C GLY A 104 11.96 -12.67 -5.93
N ARG A 105 11.53 -13.39 -4.90
CA ARG A 105 11.85 -14.81 -4.66
C ARG A 105 10.57 -15.61 -4.50
N THR A 106 9.68 -15.43 -5.47
CA THR A 106 8.31 -15.95 -5.43
C THR A 106 8.31 -17.46 -5.17
N SER A 107 7.64 -17.87 -4.08
CA SER A 107 7.46 -19.27 -3.73
C SER A 107 6.00 -19.66 -3.95
N PRO A 108 5.70 -20.48 -4.98
CA PRO A 108 4.33 -20.95 -5.24
C PRO A 108 3.73 -21.68 -4.04
N TRP A 109 4.55 -22.47 -3.35
CA TRP A 109 4.16 -23.14 -2.10
C TRP A 109 3.76 -22.12 -1.03
N PHE A 110 4.61 -21.12 -0.76
CA PHE A 110 4.34 -20.13 0.27
C PHE A 110 3.10 -19.30 -0.03
N ARG A 111 2.87 -18.94 -1.31
CA ARG A 111 1.66 -18.21 -1.74
C ARG A 111 0.37 -19.03 -1.61
N SER A 112 0.48 -20.36 -1.54
CA SER A 112 -0.66 -21.31 -1.52
C SER A 112 -0.99 -21.88 -0.14
N ILE A 113 -0.23 -21.54 0.91
CA ILE A 113 -0.51 -22.05 2.26
C ILE A 113 -1.84 -21.55 2.80
N LYS A 114 -2.47 -22.34 3.68
CA LYS A 114 -3.79 -22.03 4.28
C LYS A 114 -3.85 -20.72 5.08
N PHE A 115 -2.69 -20.20 5.51
CA PHE A 115 -2.62 -18.88 6.15
C PHE A 115 -3.26 -17.80 5.29
N TRP A 116 -2.97 -17.78 3.98
CA TRP A 116 -3.51 -16.78 3.06
C TRP A 116 -5.00 -16.97 2.79
N THR A 117 -5.50 -18.22 2.80
CA THR A 117 -6.95 -18.48 2.75
C THR A 117 -7.65 -17.89 3.97
N TYR A 118 -7.10 -18.06 5.18
CA TYR A 118 -7.67 -17.42 6.38
C TYR A 118 -7.58 -15.90 6.34
N PHE A 119 -6.50 -15.36 5.78
CA PHE A 119 -6.34 -13.93 5.54
C PHE A 119 -7.41 -13.39 4.59
N ALA A 120 -7.62 -14.00 3.42
CA ALA A 120 -8.64 -13.56 2.46
C ALA A 120 -10.07 -13.75 3.00
N ASP A 121 -10.36 -14.90 3.64
CA ASP A 121 -11.66 -15.19 4.25
C ASP A 121 -12.00 -14.26 5.43
N TYR A 122 -11.03 -13.54 5.99
CA TYR A 122 -11.30 -12.49 6.97
C TYR A 122 -12.08 -11.36 6.32
N TYR A 123 -11.72 -10.93 5.12
CA TYR A 123 -12.35 -9.83 4.37
C TYR A 123 -13.39 -10.30 3.34
N PRO A 124 -13.88 -11.53 3.43
CA PRO A 124 -14.41 -12.26 2.27
C PRO A 124 -13.83 -11.83 0.90
N ALA A 125 -12.50 -11.78 0.79
CA ALA A 125 -11.82 -11.17 -0.34
C ALA A 125 -12.00 -12.00 -1.62
N SER A 126 -12.33 -11.36 -2.73
CA SER A 126 -12.53 -12.00 -4.03
C SER A 126 -12.20 -11.03 -5.16
N PHE A 127 -12.17 -11.52 -6.41
CA PHE A 127 -12.10 -10.66 -7.57
C PHE A 127 -13.10 -11.08 -8.66
N LEU A 128 -13.45 -10.12 -9.51
CA LEU A 128 -14.21 -10.32 -10.74
C LEU A 128 -13.30 -10.10 -11.94
N LYS A 129 -13.35 -11.02 -12.89
CA LYS A 129 -12.60 -10.96 -14.15
C LYS A 129 -13.53 -10.49 -15.26
N GLU A 130 -13.24 -9.37 -15.89
CA GLU A 130 -14.06 -8.85 -17.01
C GLU A 130 -13.53 -9.20 -18.40
N ALA A 131 -12.26 -9.58 -18.52
CA ALA A 131 -11.65 -9.98 -19.77
C ALA A 131 -10.58 -11.06 -19.57
N ASP A 132 -10.36 -11.86 -20.60
CA ASP A 132 -9.17 -12.69 -20.70
C ASP A 132 -7.92 -11.83 -20.96
N LEU A 133 -6.81 -12.22 -20.34
CA LEU A 133 -5.51 -11.59 -20.52
C LEU A 133 -4.55 -12.62 -21.13
N PRO A 134 -4.28 -12.57 -22.44
CA PRO A 134 -3.34 -13.51 -23.06
C PRO A 134 -1.93 -13.35 -22.48
N ALA A 135 -1.25 -14.46 -22.19
CA ALA A 135 0.11 -14.45 -21.65
C ALA A 135 1.20 -14.18 -22.71
N ASP A 136 0.85 -13.54 -23.82
CA ASP A 136 1.73 -13.22 -24.96
C ASP A 136 2.43 -11.86 -24.81
N ARG A 137 2.07 -11.07 -23.80
CA ARG A 137 2.56 -9.71 -23.56
C ARG A 137 2.68 -9.39 -22.07
N PRO A 138 3.39 -8.31 -21.69
CA PRO A 138 3.45 -7.86 -20.31
C PRO A 138 2.22 -7.04 -19.92
N TYR A 139 1.93 -6.95 -18.62
CA TYR A 139 0.80 -6.19 -18.08
C TYR A 139 1.20 -5.28 -16.92
N LEU A 140 0.54 -4.12 -16.85
CA LEU A 140 0.58 -3.24 -15.69
C LEU A 140 -0.82 -3.08 -15.12
N PHE A 141 -1.05 -3.74 -13.99
CA PHE A 141 -2.28 -3.59 -13.21
C PHE A 141 -2.21 -2.34 -12.34
N GLY A 142 -3.11 -1.40 -12.56
CA GLY A 142 -3.25 -0.23 -11.70
C GLY A 142 -4.37 -0.44 -10.69
N TYR A 143 -4.01 -0.61 -9.42
CA TYR A 143 -4.94 -0.93 -8.34
C TYR A 143 -5.45 0.33 -7.63
N HIS A 144 -6.78 0.41 -7.50
CA HIS A 144 -7.51 1.52 -6.89
C HIS A 144 -8.70 1.01 -6.07
N PRO A 145 -9.12 1.68 -4.99
CA PRO A 145 -8.31 2.62 -4.23
C PRO A 145 -7.20 1.87 -3.47
N HIS A 146 -6.21 2.59 -2.96
CA HIS A 146 -5.16 2.05 -2.09
C HIS A 146 -5.72 1.59 -0.74
N GLY A 147 -6.77 2.26 -0.24
CA GLY A 147 -7.13 2.19 1.17
C GLY A 147 -5.96 2.58 2.06
N ILE A 148 -6.00 2.17 3.32
CA ILE A 148 -4.92 2.48 4.26
C ILE A 148 -3.65 1.66 3.94
N ILE A 149 -3.80 0.36 3.68
CA ILE A 149 -2.66 -0.57 3.51
C ILE A 149 -2.82 -1.60 2.37
N GLY A 150 -3.86 -1.51 1.53
CA GLY A 150 -4.00 -2.34 0.32
C GLY A 150 -4.14 -3.85 0.57
N MET A 151 -5.05 -4.25 1.43
CA MET A 151 -5.26 -5.66 1.81
C MET A 151 -5.85 -6.50 0.68
N GLY A 152 -6.76 -5.93 -0.11
CA GLY A 152 -7.29 -6.62 -1.30
C GLY A 152 -6.21 -6.86 -2.35
N ALA A 153 -5.28 -5.92 -2.50
CA ALA A 153 -4.15 -6.06 -3.41
C ALA A 153 -3.22 -7.20 -2.96
N VAL A 154 -2.92 -7.30 -1.66
CA VAL A 154 -2.12 -8.41 -1.10
C VAL A 154 -2.84 -9.74 -1.32
N ALA A 155 -4.12 -9.84 -0.94
CA ALA A 155 -4.89 -11.07 -1.09
C ALA A 155 -4.91 -11.56 -2.56
N THR A 156 -5.06 -10.63 -3.50
CA THR A 156 -5.26 -10.96 -4.92
C THR A 156 -3.96 -11.16 -5.69
N PHE A 157 -2.98 -10.28 -5.53
CA PHE A 157 -1.80 -10.26 -6.39
C PHE A 157 -0.54 -10.83 -5.73
N ALA A 158 -0.52 -11.02 -4.40
CA ALA A 158 0.64 -11.53 -3.67
C ALA A 158 0.42 -12.96 -3.11
N THR A 159 -0.79 -13.51 -3.22
CA THR A 159 -1.11 -14.87 -2.73
C THR A 159 -1.97 -15.61 -3.74
N GLU A 160 -2.21 -16.91 -3.52
CA GLU A 160 -3.16 -17.70 -4.31
C GLU A 160 -4.56 -17.76 -3.66
N ALA A 161 -4.80 -16.99 -2.59
CA ALA A 161 -6.02 -17.13 -1.78
C ALA A 161 -7.31 -16.80 -2.53
N THR A 162 -7.25 -15.87 -3.49
CA THR A 162 -8.40 -15.51 -4.34
C THR A 162 -8.40 -16.25 -5.69
N GLY A 163 -7.32 -16.98 -6.02
CA GLY A 163 -7.23 -17.79 -7.24
C GLY A 163 -6.74 -17.05 -8.50
N PHE A 164 -5.94 -15.99 -8.37
CA PHE A 164 -5.46 -15.20 -9.52
C PHE A 164 -4.78 -16.05 -10.60
N SER A 165 -3.83 -16.91 -10.22
CA SER A 165 -3.07 -17.71 -11.20
C SER A 165 -3.93 -18.72 -11.95
N ALA A 166 -5.06 -19.16 -11.36
CA ALA A 166 -6.03 -20.02 -12.03
C ALA A 166 -6.89 -19.25 -13.04
N ALA A 167 -7.24 -17.99 -12.74
CA ALA A 167 -8.05 -17.16 -13.64
C ALA A 167 -7.25 -16.53 -14.78
N PHE A 168 -5.96 -16.28 -14.58
CA PHE A 168 -5.04 -15.70 -15.57
C PHE A 168 -3.81 -16.60 -15.75
N PRO A 169 -3.98 -17.79 -16.36
CA PRO A 169 -2.89 -18.74 -16.54
C PRO A 169 -1.75 -18.11 -17.37
N GLY A 170 -0.52 -18.30 -16.91
CA GLY A 170 0.68 -17.76 -17.56
C GLY A 170 1.03 -16.32 -17.17
N ILE A 171 0.12 -15.58 -16.52
CA ILE A 171 0.42 -14.25 -15.98
C ILE A 171 1.07 -14.38 -14.59
N LYS A 172 2.24 -13.76 -14.41
CA LYS A 172 3.00 -13.73 -13.16
C LYS A 172 2.90 -12.32 -12.55
N PRO A 173 1.95 -12.06 -11.63
CA PRO A 173 1.81 -10.75 -11.03
C PRO A 173 2.86 -10.52 -9.94
N HIS A 174 3.43 -9.32 -9.94
CA HIS A 174 4.26 -8.80 -8.87
C HIS A 174 3.60 -7.57 -8.24
N LEU A 175 3.02 -7.73 -7.06
CA LEU A 175 2.57 -6.59 -6.27
C LEU A 175 3.77 -5.74 -5.84
N LEU A 176 3.69 -4.43 -6.06
CA LEU A 176 4.80 -3.53 -5.79
C LEU A 176 4.59 -2.71 -4.51
N THR A 177 5.63 -2.62 -3.69
CA THR A 177 5.63 -1.87 -2.42
C THR A 177 6.87 -0.99 -2.26
N LEU A 178 6.90 -0.20 -1.19
CA LEU A 178 8.00 0.72 -0.88
C LEU A 178 9.34 -0.04 -0.73
N ALA A 179 10.40 0.52 -1.32
CA ALA A 179 11.74 -0.06 -1.26
C ALA A 179 12.28 -0.23 0.18
N SER A 180 11.81 0.59 1.13
CA SER A 180 12.15 0.50 2.55
C SER A 180 11.75 -0.82 3.20
N ASN A 181 10.67 -1.47 2.72
CA ASN A 181 10.21 -2.75 3.27
C ASN A 181 11.26 -3.86 3.09
N PHE A 182 12.07 -3.78 2.04
CA PHE A 182 13.13 -4.76 1.76
C PHE A 182 14.41 -4.55 2.57
N LYS A 183 14.48 -3.48 3.38
CA LYS A 183 15.57 -3.23 4.32
C LYS A 183 15.31 -3.81 5.70
N ILE A 184 14.09 -4.28 5.97
CA ILE A 184 13.70 -4.84 7.28
C ILE A 184 14.06 -6.33 7.30
N PRO A 185 15.00 -6.77 8.17
CA PRO A 185 15.38 -8.17 8.31
C PRO A 185 14.18 -9.09 8.53
N PHE A 186 14.21 -10.28 7.94
CA PHE A 186 13.17 -11.31 7.94
C PHE A 186 11.85 -10.92 7.27
N TYR A 187 11.32 -9.72 7.51
CA TYR A 187 10.12 -9.23 6.83
C TYR A 187 10.32 -9.18 5.31
N ARG A 188 11.51 -8.72 4.87
CA ARG A 188 11.90 -8.74 3.46
C ARG A 188 11.76 -10.14 2.84
N ASP A 189 12.13 -11.19 3.57
CA ASP A 189 12.13 -12.56 3.06
C ASP A 189 10.71 -13.08 2.92
N VAL A 190 9.82 -12.73 3.86
CA VAL A 190 8.38 -13.05 3.78
C VAL A 190 7.75 -12.41 2.55
N ILE A 191 7.92 -11.10 2.35
CA ILE A 191 7.28 -10.41 1.22
C ILE A 191 7.90 -10.83 -0.13
N LEU A 192 9.21 -11.13 -0.18
CA LEU A 192 9.86 -11.67 -1.38
C LEU A 192 9.34 -13.06 -1.72
N ALA A 193 9.08 -13.91 -0.73
CA ALA A 193 8.47 -15.23 -0.91
C ALA A 193 7.03 -15.14 -1.46
N MET A 194 6.32 -14.05 -1.15
CA MET A 194 5.00 -13.75 -1.74
C MET A 194 5.09 -13.20 -3.17
N GLY A 195 6.29 -12.95 -3.69
CA GLY A 195 6.51 -12.32 -5.00
C GLY A 195 6.33 -10.80 -5.01
N ILE A 196 6.22 -10.17 -3.84
CA ILE A 196 6.15 -8.71 -3.72
C ILE A 196 7.53 -8.11 -4.04
N CYS A 197 7.53 -7.07 -4.88
CA CYS A 197 8.75 -6.40 -5.35
C CYS A 197 8.75 -4.91 -5.02
N SER A 198 9.87 -4.23 -5.28
CA SER A 198 10.00 -2.79 -5.12
C SER A 198 9.22 -2.05 -6.19
N VAL A 199 8.56 -0.94 -5.81
CA VAL A 199 7.91 0.00 -6.74
C VAL A 199 8.91 0.97 -7.40
N SER A 200 10.22 0.76 -7.25
CA SER A 200 11.24 1.57 -7.91
C SER A 200 11.12 1.44 -9.44
N LYS A 201 11.36 2.54 -10.18
CA LYS A 201 11.31 2.53 -11.66
C LYS A 201 12.18 1.42 -12.26
N LYS A 202 13.35 1.16 -11.65
CA LYS A 202 14.27 0.11 -12.05
C LYS A 202 13.65 -1.28 -11.88
N SER A 203 13.10 -1.58 -10.72
CA SER A 203 12.35 -2.82 -10.45
C SER A 203 11.22 -3.04 -11.45
N CYS A 204 10.38 -2.02 -11.65
CA CYS A 204 9.27 -2.15 -12.59
C CYS A 204 9.75 -2.40 -14.02
N SER A 205 10.85 -1.76 -14.43
CA SER A 205 11.40 -1.94 -15.78
C SER A 205 12.00 -3.33 -15.95
N ASN A 206 12.77 -3.80 -14.98
CA ASN A 206 13.36 -5.14 -14.98
C ASN A 206 12.29 -6.24 -15.05
N ILE A 207 11.20 -6.11 -14.30
CA ILE A 207 10.11 -7.11 -14.30
C ILE A 207 9.37 -7.09 -15.64
N LEU A 208 9.03 -5.91 -16.17
CA LEU A 208 8.32 -5.81 -17.45
C LEU A 208 9.17 -6.27 -18.64
N GLN A 209 10.50 -6.11 -18.56
CA GLN A 209 11.45 -6.66 -19.53
C GLN A 209 11.54 -8.19 -19.50
N GLY A 210 10.95 -8.85 -18.50
CA GLY A 210 10.81 -10.31 -18.46
C GLY A 210 9.98 -10.89 -19.63
N GLY A 211 9.24 -10.04 -20.35
CA GLY A 211 8.53 -10.40 -21.57
C GLY A 211 7.15 -11.01 -21.32
N PRO A 212 6.64 -11.84 -22.25
CA PRO A 212 5.29 -12.42 -22.20
C PRO A 212 4.92 -13.01 -20.83
N GLY A 213 3.74 -12.65 -20.33
CA GLY A 213 3.23 -13.10 -19.04
C GLY A 213 3.80 -12.37 -17.82
N SER A 214 4.81 -11.51 -17.97
CA SER A 214 5.32 -10.70 -16.86
C SER A 214 4.34 -9.59 -16.51
N ALA A 215 4.00 -9.46 -15.22
CA ALA A 215 3.09 -8.41 -14.80
C ALA A 215 3.52 -7.74 -13.50
N ILE A 216 3.22 -6.44 -13.41
CA ILE A 216 3.36 -5.68 -12.16
C ILE A 216 2.00 -5.15 -11.72
N THR A 217 1.82 -5.00 -10.41
CA THR A 217 0.64 -4.34 -9.82
C THR A 217 1.08 -3.16 -8.98
N ILE A 218 0.64 -1.97 -9.37
CA ILE A 218 0.95 -0.73 -8.69
C ILE A 218 -0.32 -0.22 -8.02
N VAL A 219 -0.26 -0.01 -6.71
CA VAL A 219 -1.32 0.69 -5.98
C VAL A 219 -1.12 2.20 -6.16
N VAL A 220 -1.75 2.76 -7.21
CA VAL A 220 -1.36 4.05 -7.81
C VAL A 220 -1.52 5.24 -6.86
N GLY A 221 -2.58 5.24 -6.04
CA GLY A 221 -2.86 6.33 -5.11
C GLY A 221 -1.75 6.53 -4.06
N GLY A 222 -1.11 5.43 -3.65
CA GLY A 222 -0.03 5.42 -2.66
C GLY A 222 -0.43 6.10 -1.34
N ALA A 223 0.57 6.61 -0.64
CA ALA A 223 0.39 7.29 0.65
C ALA A 223 -0.59 8.48 0.61
N ALA A 224 -0.71 9.19 -0.53
CA ALA A 224 -1.62 10.33 -0.64
C ALA A 224 -3.09 9.90 -0.53
N GLU A 225 -3.42 8.74 -1.09
CA GLU A 225 -4.76 8.18 -1.02
C GLU A 225 -5.01 7.51 0.32
N SER A 226 -4.02 6.84 0.91
CA SER A 226 -4.12 6.24 2.25
C SER A 226 -4.47 7.23 3.35
N LEU A 227 -4.07 8.50 3.22
CA LEU A 227 -4.37 9.58 4.16
C LEU A 227 -5.78 10.14 4.01
N ASN A 228 -6.44 9.90 2.88
CA ASN A 228 -7.79 10.39 2.61
C ASN A 228 -8.80 9.25 2.52
N ALA A 229 -8.37 8.00 2.65
CA ALA A 229 -9.22 6.81 2.68
C ALA A 229 -10.27 6.91 3.79
N GLN A 230 -11.54 7.06 3.41
CA GLN A 230 -12.66 7.10 4.33
C GLN A 230 -13.69 6.05 3.93
N PRO A 231 -14.34 5.37 4.90
CA PRO A 231 -15.43 4.47 4.60
C PRO A 231 -16.51 5.15 3.75
N GLY A 232 -17.04 4.40 2.77
CA GLY A 232 -18.07 4.86 1.86
C GLY A 232 -17.62 5.88 0.81
N THR A 233 -16.33 6.22 0.71
CA THR A 233 -15.81 7.10 -0.35
C THR A 233 -14.89 6.36 -1.32
N ALA A 234 -14.78 6.90 -2.54
CA ALA A 234 -13.85 6.43 -3.56
C ALA A 234 -13.13 7.64 -4.19
N ASP A 235 -12.15 8.19 -3.48
CA ASP A 235 -11.34 9.30 -3.95
C ASP A 235 -10.01 8.80 -4.51
N LEU A 236 -9.85 8.82 -5.82
CA LEU A 236 -8.68 8.26 -6.49
C LEU A 236 -7.65 9.35 -6.81
N THR A 237 -6.47 9.27 -6.20
CA THR A 237 -5.34 10.14 -6.49
C THR A 237 -4.68 9.72 -7.79
N LEU A 238 -5.17 10.25 -8.93
CA LEU A 238 -4.80 9.78 -10.25
C LEU A 238 -4.53 10.89 -11.29
N ARG A 239 -5.13 12.09 -11.18
CA ARG A 239 -5.01 13.11 -12.25
C ARG A 239 -3.56 13.49 -12.56
N ARG A 240 -2.69 13.57 -11.54
CA ARG A 240 -1.26 13.90 -11.72
C ARG A 240 -0.34 12.68 -11.77
N ARG A 241 -0.87 11.46 -11.66
CA ARG A 241 -0.07 10.22 -11.60
C ARG A 241 0.18 9.63 -12.99
N LEU A 242 1.03 10.28 -13.77
CA LEU A 242 1.36 9.83 -15.14
C LEU A 242 2.49 8.80 -15.22
N GLY A 243 3.20 8.56 -14.11
CA GLY A 243 4.44 7.76 -14.10
C GLY A 243 4.24 6.30 -14.51
N PHE A 244 3.17 5.66 -14.03
CA PHE A 244 2.88 4.26 -14.34
C PHE A 244 2.42 4.09 -15.80
N ILE A 245 1.67 5.04 -16.34
CA ILE A 245 1.27 5.05 -17.76
C ILE A 245 2.49 5.20 -18.67
N LYS A 246 3.37 6.16 -18.36
CA LYS A 246 4.65 6.30 -19.06
C LYS A 246 5.48 5.03 -19.04
N LEU A 247 5.48 4.33 -17.90
CA LEU A 247 6.19 3.07 -17.73
C LEU A 247 5.56 1.96 -18.60
N ALA A 248 4.23 1.82 -18.60
CA ALA A 248 3.52 0.87 -19.45
C ALA A 248 3.85 1.08 -20.93
N ILE A 249 3.78 2.33 -21.42
CA ILE A 249 4.11 2.68 -22.81
C ILE A 249 5.56 2.31 -23.17
N ARG A 250 6.52 2.56 -22.28
CA ARG A 250 7.92 2.23 -22.57
C ARG A 250 8.22 0.75 -22.72
N HIS A 251 7.42 -0.09 -22.07
CA HIS A 251 7.64 -1.54 -22.04
C HIS A 251 6.58 -2.33 -22.82
N GLY A 252 5.68 -1.65 -23.54
CA GLY A 252 4.59 -2.30 -24.28
C GLY A 252 3.67 -3.13 -23.36
N ALA A 253 3.53 -2.70 -22.10
CA ALA A 253 2.72 -3.42 -21.13
C ALA A 253 1.28 -2.90 -21.18
N ASP A 254 0.33 -3.77 -21.49
CA ASP A 254 -1.08 -3.38 -21.54
C ASP A 254 -1.53 -2.93 -20.14
N LEU A 255 -2.24 -1.80 -20.10
CA LEU A 255 -2.73 -1.21 -18.85
C LEU A 255 -4.03 -1.91 -18.45
N VAL A 256 -4.08 -2.46 -17.24
CA VAL A 256 -5.29 -3.10 -16.71
C VAL A 256 -5.77 -2.31 -15.50
N PRO A 257 -6.86 -1.52 -15.63
CA PRO A 257 -7.48 -0.85 -14.49
C PRO A 257 -8.07 -1.88 -13.53
N VAL A 258 -7.77 -1.76 -12.24
CA VAL A 258 -8.32 -2.62 -11.18
C VAL A 258 -9.00 -1.73 -10.14
N PHE A 259 -10.30 -1.94 -9.93
CA PHE A 259 -11.07 -1.22 -8.92
C PHE A 259 -11.53 -2.16 -7.80
N SER A 260 -11.16 -1.86 -6.56
CA SER A 260 -11.44 -2.65 -5.36
C SER A 260 -12.53 -2.00 -4.52
N PHE A 261 -13.70 -2.61 -4.51
CA PHE A 261 -14.79 -2.21 -3.63
C PHE A 261 -14.53 -2.73 -2.22
N GLY A 262 -14.84 -1.90 -1.20
CA GLY A 262 -14.68 -2.25 0.22
C GLY A 262 -13.30 -1.98 0.81
N GLU A 263 -12.30 -1.65 -0.01
CA GLU A 263 -10.92 -1.41 0.46
C GLU A 263 -10.81 -0.22 1.42
N ASN A 264 -11.59 0.86 1.21
CA ASN A 264 -11.63 2.01 2.11
C ASN A 264 -12.44 1.76 3.39
N ASP A 265 -13.23 0.69 3.43
CA ASP A 265 -14.17 0.42 4.51
C ASP A 265 -13.55 -0.40 5.65
N ILE A 266 -12.37 -1.00 5.43
CA ILE A 266 -11.73 -1.88 6.43
C ILE A 266 -11.05 -1.13 7.58
N TYR A 267 -11.01 0.20 7.54
CA TYR A 267 -10.50 1.03 8.63
C TYR A 267 -11.28 2.34 8.70
N GLU A 268 -11.30 2.94 9.89
CA GLU A 268 -11.77 4.31 10.09
C GLU A 268 -10.56 5.20 10.36
N GLN A 269 -10.41 6.26 9.57
CA GLN A 269 -9.42 7.27 9.87
C GLN A 269 -9.91 8.18 11.00
N MET A 270 -9.02 8.45 11.94
CA MET A 270 -9.29 9.46 12.96
C MET A 270 -9.53 10.81 12.27
N PRO A 271 -10.53 11.59 12.71
CA PRO A 271 -10.83 12.88 12.08
C PRO A 271 -9.61 13.80 12.10
N ASN A 272 -8.98 13.96 10.93
CA ASN A 272 -7.77 14.77 10.79
C ASN A 272 -8.08 16.13 10.18
N LYS A 273 -8.93 16.92 10.85
CA LYS A 273 -9.26 18.27 10.37
C LYS A 273 -8.01 19.16 10.44
N ARG A 274 -7.81 19.99 9.41
CA ARG A 274 -6.75 21.02 9.38
C ARG A 274 -6.85 21.87 10.65
N GLY A 275 -5.73 21.99 11.37
CA GLY A 275 -5.64 22.73 12.63
C GLY A 275 -5.57 21.84 13.90
N THR A 276 -5.94 20.57 13.81
CA THR A 276 -5.81 19.62 14.94
C THR A 276 -4.34 19.29 15.25
N THR A 277 -4.07 18.87 16.49
CA THR A 277 -2.72 18.44 16.92
C THR A 277 -2.23 17.24 16.12
N VAL A 278 -3.14 16.31 15.80
CA VAL A 278 -2.89 15.16 14.91
C VAL A 278 -2.41 15.62 13.54
N TYR A 279 -3.12 16.58 12.92
CA TYR A 279 -2.76 17.14 11.61
C TYR A 279 -1.35 17.75 11.63
N LYS A 280 -1.04 18.53 12.67
CA LYS A 280 0.28 19.18 12.80
C LYS A 280 1.40 18.16 13.01
N LEU A 281 1.15 17.09 13.78
CA LEU A 281 2.14 16.04 14.02
C LEU A 281 2.38 15.21 12.76
N GLN A 282 1.33 14.87 12.03
CA GLN A 282 1.43 14.18 10.75
C GLN A 282 2.17 15.04 9.72
N GLU A 283 1.84 16.32 9.54
CA GLU A 283 2.56 17.19 8.59
C GLU A 283 4.03 17.37 8.95
N LYS A 284 4.38 17.41 10.25
CA LYS A 284 5.79 17.39 10.68
C LYS A 284 6.48 16.07 10.34
N PHE A 285 5.83 14.94 10.63
CA PHE A 285 6.37 13.61 10.29
C PHE A 285 6.54 13.46 8.76
N LYS A 286 5.57 13.94 7.98
CA LYS A 286 5.63 14.03 6.51
C LYS A 286 6.85 14.81 6.04
N ALA A 287 7.09 15.98 6.64
CA ALA A 287 8.18 16.85 6.25
C ALA A 287 9.55 16.22 6.51
N VAL A 288 9.66 15.34 7.51
CA VAL A 288 10.89 14.64 7.88
C VAL A 288 11.09 13.36 7.07
N PHE A 289 10.04 12.55 6.92
CA PHE A 289 10.16 11.18 6.39
C PHE A 289 9.60 11.02 4.97
N GLY A 290 8.98 12.05 4.39
CA GLY A 290 8.41 12.02 3.04
C GLY A 290 7.09 11.25 2.92
N PHE A 291 6.61 10.66 4.01
CA PHE A 291 5.31 10.00 4.12
C PHE A 291 4.71 10.27 5.51
N THR A 292 3.39 10.23 5.62
CA THR A 292 2.65 10.32 6.87
C THR A 292 2.10 8.96 7.26
N LEU A 293 2.11 8.67 8.55
CA LEU A 293 1.33 7.56 9.10
C LEU A 293 -0.13 8.03 9.23
N PRO A 294 -1.10 7.46 8.49
CA PRO A 294 -2.50 7.70 8.79
C PRO A 294 -2.76 7.24 10.24
N LEU A 295 -3.40 8.09 11.05
CA LEU A 295 -3.92 7.67 12.33
C LEU A 295 -5.30 7.06 12.06
N PHE A 296 -5.38 5.75 12.14
CA PHE A 296 -6.59 5.00 11.92
C PHE A 296 -6.86 4.09 13.10
N HIS A 297 -8.12 3.77 13.30
CA HIS A 297 -8.54 2.67 14.14
C HIS A 297 -9.33 1.68 13.30
N GLY A 298 -9.21 0.42 13.67
CA GLY A 298 -10.21 -0.57 13.37
C GLY A 298 -10.64 -1.20 14.68
N ARG A 299 -10.71 -2.52 14.71
CA ARG A 299 -11.09 -3.29 15.88
C ARG A 299 -9.90 -3.73 16.72
N GLY A 300 -10.16 -4.18 17.94
CA GLY A 300 -9.18 -4.91 18.75
C GLY A 300 -9.21 -6.41 18.48
N LEU A 301 -8.25 -7.13 19.08
CA LEU A 301 -8.26 -8.61 19.11
C LEU A 301 -9.44 -9.15 19.93
N LEU A 302 -9.80 -8.43 20.99
CA LEU A 302 -10.84 -8.82 21.97
C LEU A 302 -12.08 -7.91 21.96
N ASN A 303 -12.08 -6.84 21.16
CA ASN A 303 -13.18 -5.89 21.06
C ASN A 303 -13.44 -5.50 19.60
N TYR A 304 -14.62 -4.93 19.31
CA TYR A 304 -15.02 -4.57 17.94
C TYR A 304 -14.66 -3.14 17.53
N ASN A 305 -14.43 -2.23 18.47
CA ASN A 305 -14.49 -0.78 18.19
C ASN A 305 -13.17 -0.04 18.46
N LEU A 306 -12.13 -0.71 18.99
CA LEU A 306 -10.85 -0.07 19.34
C LEU A 306 -9.63 -0.99 19.15
N GLY A 307 -8.87 -0.74 18.08
CA GLY A 307 -7.54 -1.33 17.89
C GLY A 307 -6.95 -1.04 16.50
N LEU A 308 -5.89 -1.76 16.15
CA LEU A 308 -5.18 -1.62 14.85
C LEU A 308 -5.57 -2.71 13.84
N MET A 309 -6.44 -3.64 14.24
CA MET A 309 -6.94 -4.69 13.34
C MET A 309 -8.01 -4.12 12.42
N PRO A 310 -7.99 -4.40 11.11
CA PRO A 310 -9.00 -3.91 10.20
C PRO A 310 -10.38 -4.50 10.50
N TYR A 311 -11.45 -3.79 10.15
CA TYR A 311 -12.81 -4.29 10.20
C TYR A 311 -13.03 -5.44 9.20
N ARG A 312 -13.92 -6.35 9.58
CA ARG A 312 -14.30 -7.51 8.78
C ARG A 312 -15.32 -7.13 7.70
N ARG A 313 -14.87 -6.48 6.63
CA ARG A 313 -15.75 -6.04 5.51
C ARG A 313 -15.33 -6.70 4.21
N GLN A 314 -16.30 -6.87 3.30
CA GLN A 314 -16.09 -7.52 2.01
C GLN A 314 -15.13 -6.69 1.16
N ILE A 315 -14.15 -7.33 0.51
CA ILE A 315 -13.33 -6.71 -0.52
C ILE A 315 -13.54 -7.44 -1.85
N VAL A 316 -13.89 -6.70 -2.91
CA VAL A 316 -14.06 -7.25 -4.26
C VAL A 316 -13.26 -6.42 -5.25
N ALA A 317 -12.18 -7.01 -5.78
CA ALA A 317 -11.39 -6.39 -6.83
C ALA A 317 -11.98 -6.70 -8.22
N VAL A 318 -12.42 -5.71 -8.97
CA VAL A 318 -12.80 -5.87 -10.37
C VAL A 318 -11.55 -5.65 -11.22
N ILE A 319 -11.11 -6.70 -11.91
CA ILE A 319 -10.01 -6.65 -12.88
C ILE A 319 -10.64 -6.31 -14.23
N GLY A 320 -10.43 -5.05 -14.63
CA GLY A 320 -11.03 -4.44 -15.80
C GLY A 320 -10.49 -4.94 -17.13
N ARG A 321 -11.00 -4.35 -18.21
CA ARG A 321 -10.57 -4.70 -19.56
C ARG A 321 -9.19 -4.08 -19.85
N PRO A 322 -8.29 -4.81 -20.54
CA PRO A 322 -6.97 -4.29 -20.87
C PRO A 322 -7.09 -3.15 -21.88
N ILE A 323 -6.30 -2.10 -21.65
CA ILE A 323 -6.13 -1.00 -22.58
C ILE A 323 -4.82 -1.25 -23.31
N HIS A 324 -4.93 -1.51 -24.61
CA HIS A 324 -3.77 -1.87 -25.40
C HIS A 324 -2.77 -0.72 -25.52
N VAL A 325 -1.49 -1.05 -25.35
CA VAL A 325 -0.39 -0.09 -25.37
C VAL A 325 0.57 -0.42 -26.51
N THR A 326 0.85 0.56 -27.35
CA THR A 326 1.94 0.49 -28.33
C THR A 326 3.24 0.91 -27.67
N GLN A 327 4.31 0.11 -27.84
CA GLN A 327 5.58 0.39 -27.19
C GLN A 327 6.27 1.60 -27.83
N THR A 328 6.57 2.61 -27.01
CA THR A 328 7.30 3.82 -27.43
C THR A 328 8.35 4.19 -26.38
N GLU A 329 9.62 4.31 -26.78
CA GLU A 329 10.72 4.60 -25.84
C GLU A 329 10.57 5.98 -25.16
N ASN A 330 10.18 6.98 -25.96
CA ASN A 330 9.99 8.36 -25.52
C ASN A 330 8.57 8.83 -25.85
N PRO A 331 7.55 8.40 -25.08
CA PRO A 331 6.18 8.74 -25.37
C PRO A 331 5.93 10.23 -25.16
N SER A 332 5.16 10.82 -26.07
CA SER A 332 4.79 12.23 -25.98
C SER A 332 3.84 12.45 -24.80
N LEU A 333 3.76 13.68 -24.28
CA LEU A 333 2.82 13.99 -23.21
C LEU A 333 1.37 13.76 -23.67
N GLU A 334 1.08 14.06 -24.94
CA GLU A 334 -0.25 13.86 -25.54
C GLU A 334 -0.65 12.38 -25.55
N GLU A 335 0.27 11.49 -25.95
CA GLU A 335 0.04 10.04 -25.93
C GLU A 335 -0.22 9.54 -24.50
N VAL A 336 0.59 9.99 -23.53
CA VAL A 336 0.42 9.64 -22.12
C VAL A 336 -0.93 10.12 -21.58
N MET A 337 -1.35 11.33 -21.94
CA MET A 337 -2.64 11.89 -21.53
C MET A 337 -3.82 11.17 -22.21
N ARG A 338 -3.69 10.78 -23.48
CA ARG A 338 -4.68 9.96 -24.19
C ARG A 338 -4.86 8.61 -23.49
N MET A 339 -3.77 7.94 -23.13
CA MET A 339 -3.81 6.68 -22.39
C MET A 339 -4.38 6.85 -20.98
N GLN A 340 -4.06 7.95 -20.29
CA GLN A 340 -4.66 8.27 -18.99
C GLN A 340 -6.17 8.45 -19.09
N LYS A 341 -6.64 9.13 -20.13
CA LYS A 341 -8.07 9.35 -20.36
C LYS A 341 -8.80 8.00 -20.50
N LEU A 342 -8.31 7.11 -21.37
CA LEU A 342 -8.88 5.76 -21.53
C LEU A 342 -8.86 4.97 -20.22
N TYR A 343 -7.78 5.10 -19.45
CA TYR A 343 -7.63 4.45 -18.14
C TYR A 343 -8.65 4.95 -17.12
N ILE A 344 -8.89 6.26 -17.06
CA ILE A 344 -9.91 6.86 -16.19
C ILE A 344 -11.32 6.45 -16.64
N GLU A 345 -11.61 6.51 -17.94
CA GLU A 345 -12.91 6.12 -18.49
C GLU A 345 -13.27 4.67 -18.14
N GLU A 346 -12.29 3.76 -18.19
CA GLU A 346 -12.53 2.36 -17.81
C GLU A 346 -12.71 2.18 -16.30
N LEU A 347 -12.00 2.93 -15.44
CA LEU A 347 -12.28 2.95 -13.99
C LEU A 347 -13.69 3.49 -13.68
N GLU A 348 -14.09 4.57 -14.35
CA GLU A 348 -15.43 5.15 -14.21
C GLU A 348 -16.51 4.19 -14.70
N ARG A 349 -16.26 3.45 -15.78
CA ARG A 349 -17.18 2.40 -16.24
C ARG A 349 -17.31 1.29 -15.19
N ILE A 350 -16.20 0.77 -14.66
CA ILE A 350 -16.22 -0.27 -13.60
C ILE A 350 -17.04 0.24 -12.41
N TRP A 351 -16.77 1.46 -11.95
CA TRP A 351 -17.54 2.08 -10.88
C TRP A 351 -19.04 2.13 -11.20
N ASN A 352 -19.42 2.70 -12.34
CA ASN A 352 -20.82 2.81 -12.73
C ASN A 352 -21.52 1.47 -12.91
N THR A 353 -20.79 0.43 -13.32
CA THR A 353 -21.33 -0.92 -13.50
C THR A 353 -21.64 -1.60 -12.17
N TYR A 354 -20.76 -1.46 -11.17
CA TYR A 354 -20.82 -2.29 -9.96
C TYR A 354 -21.09 -1.53 -8.65
N LYS A 355 -21.13 -0.19 -8.64
CA LYS A 355 -21.33 0.61 -7.42
C LYS A 355 -22.62 0.26 -6.68
N ASP A 356 -23.71 -0.05 -7.38
CA ASP A 356 -24.99 -0.38 -6.74
C ASP A 356 -25.02 -1.80 -6.16
N VAL A 357 -24.06 -2.65 -6.56
CA VAL A 357 -23.89 -3.99 -6.02
C VAL A 357 -22.94 -3.98 -4.82
N PHE A 358 -21.76 -3.39 -4.96
CA PHE A 358 -20.69 -3.50 -3.97
C PHE A 358 -20.46 -2.24 -3.12
N ALA A 359 -20.95 -1.07 -3.55
CA ALA A 359 -20.84 0.20 -2.83
C ALA A 359 -22.21 0.74 -2.39
N LYS A 360 -23.05 -0.13 -1.81
CA LYS A 360 -24.42 0.23 -1.36
C LYS A 360 -24.43 1.30 -0.26
N ALA A 361 -23.40 1.30 0.59
CA ALA A 361 -23.26 2.24 1.69
C ALA A 361 -22.40 3.48 1.31
N ARG A 362 -22.22 3.76 0.01
CA ARG A 362 -21.44 4.92 -0.44
C ARG A 362 -22.06 6.21 0.06
N THR A 363 -21.21 7.14 0.50
CA THR A 363 -21.62 8.48 0.93
C THR A 363 -21.56 9.49 -0.21
N ARG A 364 -20.77 9.19 -1.25
CA ARG A 364 -20.67 9.98 -2.48
C ARG A 364 -20.15 9.15 -3.65
N GLU A 365 -20.29 9.70 -4.84
CA GLU A 365 -19.77 9.10 -6.07
C GLU A 365 -18.24 9.16 -6.17
N LEU A 366 -17.68 8.33 -7.06
CA LEU A 366 -16.26 8.30 -7.41
C LEU A 366 -15.74 9.70 -7.75
N SER A 367 -14.60 10.07 -7.17
CA SER A 367 -13.93 11.33 -7.47
C SER A 367 -12.48 11.08 -7.85
N ILE A 368 -12.10 11.51 -9.05
CA ILE A 368 -10.70 11.50 -9.49
C ILE A 368 -10.04 12.80 -9.04
N ILE A 369 -9.08 12.72 -8.12
CA ILE A 369 -8.39 13.86 -7.50
C ILE A 369 -6.92 13.99 -7.97
N ALA A 370 -6.34 15.15 -7.63
CA ALA A 370 -5.03 15.62 -8.09
C ALA A 370 -3.85 14.83 -7.54
#